data_AF-A0A373Q9V1-F1
#
_entry.id   AF-A0A373Q9V1-F1
#
_cell.length_a   1.000
_cell.length_b   1.000
_cell.length_c   1.000
_cell.angle_alpha   90.00
_cell.angle_beta   90.00
_cell.angle_gamma   90.00
#
_symmetry.space_group_name_H-M   'P 1'
#
loop_
_entity.id
_entity.type
_entity.pdbx_description
1 polymer ?
#
loop_
_entity_poly.entity_id
_entity_poly.type
_entity_poly.pdbx_seq_one_letter_code
_entity_poly.pdbx_strand_id
1 'polypeptide(L)'
;MKTEIRTQIQEVLVYIADDGTEFNTEAECWEYEVQNKRKTQIEKAEKLRITELDDVIPLINEDTSVAYVYRWYKLTNKKDFKIVDEAYNCGWDFAEPLKYPSIMCVESYSEGYYGDAYNYLLSDCKQAAEKFWKQMGYKVTIEKED
;
A
#
# COMPACT_ATOMS: atom_id res chain seq x y z
N MET A 1 47.17 39.31 30.05
CA MET A 1 46.15 38.59 29.28
C MET A 1 44.79 39.11 29.76
N LYS A 2 43.95 39.64 28.87
CA LYS A 2 42.60 40.11 29.22
C LYS A 2 41.59 39.18 28.54
N THR A 3 40.61 38.75 29.31
CA THR A 3 39.51 37.91 28.83
C THR A 3 38.25 38.75 28.84
N GLU A 4 37.53 38.78 27.71
CA GLU A 4 36.25 39.46 27.56
C GLU A 4 35.19 38.40 27.24
N ILE A 5 34.07 38.42 27.95
CA ILE A 5 32.94 37.53 27.70
C ILE A 5 31.93 38.33 26.87
N ARG A 6 31.55 37.79 25.70
CA ARG A 6 30.52 38.36 24.85
C ARG A 6 29.37 37.37 24.68
N THR A 7 28.15 37.87 24.76
CA THR A 7 26.94 37.11 24.45
C THR A 7 26.69 37.19 22.95
N GLN A 8 26.59 36.03 22.29
CA GLN A 8 26.16 35.92 20.90
C GLN A 8 24.73 35.40 20.88
N ILE A 9 23.83 36.14 20.20
CA ILE A 9 22.49 35.66 19.89
C ILE A 9 22.59 34.96 18.54
N GLN A 10 22.12 33.72 18.47
CA GLN A 10 22.07 32.93 17.24
C GLN A 10 20.61 32.53 16.99
N GLU A 11 20.10 32.87 15.82
CA GLU A 11 18.83 32.35 15.32
C GLU A 11 19.12 31.01 14.62
N VAL A 12 18.35 29.98 14.97
CA VAL A 12 18.44 28.64 14.37
C VAL A 12 17.10 28.35 13.72
N LEU A 13 17.14 27.96 12.44
CA LEU A 13 15.96 27.49 11.73
C LEU A 13 15.66 26.06 12.19
N VAL A 14 14.43 25.82 12.65
CA VAL A 14 13.91 24.50 13.01
C VAL A 14 12.62 24.24 12.25
N TYR A 15 12.36 22.99 11.92
CA TYR A 15 11.16 22.52 11.24
C TYR A 15 10.32 21.72 12.23
N ILE A 16 9.02 21.99 12.29
CA ILE A 16 8.13 21.44 13.33
C ILE A 16 7.01 20.66 12.64
N ALA A 17 6.89 19.37 12.99
CA ALA A 17 5.82 18.48 12.56
C ALA A 17 4.45 18.87 13.16
N ASP A 18 3.35 18.33 12.63
CA ASP A 18 1.98 18.58 13.08
C ASP A 18 1.76 18.16 14.55
N ASP A 19 2.54 17.20 15.04
CA ASP A 19 2.53 16.75 16.44
C ASP A 19 3.48 17.54 17.37
N GLY A 20 4.19 18.53 16.84
CA GLY A 20 5.13 19.37 17.56
C GLY A 20 6.57 18.85 17.61
N THR A 21 6.90 17.75 16.94
CA THR A 21 8.27 17.22 16.90
C THR A 21 9.18 18.13 16.06
N GLU A 22 10.35 18.49 16.60
CA GLU A 22 11.30 19.41 15.96
C GLU A 22 12.39 18.66 15.18
N PHE A 23 12.76 19.19 14.01
CA PHE A 23 13.78 18.68 13.10
C PHE A 23 14.71 19.80 12.62
N ASN A 24 15.94 19.42 12.24
CA ASN A 24 16.94 20.37 11.76
C ASN A 24 16.80 20.68 10.26
N THR A 25 16.10 19.81 9.52
CA THR A 25 15.88 19.96 8.08
C THR A 25 14.43 19.72 7.70
N GLU A 26 13.99 20.37 6.62
CA GLU A 26 12.64 20.19 6.06
C GLU A 26 12.40 18.75 5.62
N ALA A 27 13.42 18.11 5.05
CA ALA A 27 13.36 16.74 4.54
C ALA A 27 13.09 15.72 5.67
N GLU A 28 13.77 15.85 6.81
CA GLU A 28 13.53 14.98 7.98
C GLU A 28 12.11 15.15 8.52
N CYS A 29 11.63 16.40 8.63
CA CYS A 29 10.27 16.69 9.07
C CYS A 29 9.23 16.10 8.11
N TRP A 30 9.45 16.25 6.81
CA TRP A 30 8.58 15.69 5.77
C TRP A 30 8.54 14.17 5.79
N GLU A 31 9.71 13.51 5.88
CA GLU A 31 9.81 12.05 5.97
C GLU A 31 9.06 11.54 7.21
N TYR A 32 9.21 12.20 8.35
CA TYR A 32 8.50 11.86 9.59
C TYR A 32 6.98 11.92 9.41
N GLU A 33 6.46 13.01 8.85
CA GLU A 33 5.02 13.18 8.58
C GLU A 33 4.48 12.11 7.63
N VAL A 34 5.24 11.81 6.56
CA VAL A 34 4.88 10.75 5.61
C VAL A 34 4.81 9.39 6.30
N GLN A 35 5.76 9.05 7.16
CA GLN A 35 5.74 7.76 7.88
C GLN A 35 4.60 7.69 8.90
N ASN A 36 4.31 8.77 9.63
CA ASN A 36 3.20 8.83 10.58
C ASN A 36 1.85 8.70 9.89
N LYS A 37 1.66 9.42 8.78
CA LYS A 37 0.47 9.28 7.93
C LYS A 37 0.34 7.85 7.42
N ARG A 38 1.43 7.25 6.93
CA ARG A 38 1.45 5.87 6.46
C ARG A 38 1.04 4.88 7.54
N LYS A 39 1.56 5.00 8.76
CA LYS A 39 1.17 4.13 9.89
C LYS A 39 -0.34 4.16 10.12
N THR A 40 -0.93 5.34 10.07
CA THR A 40 -2.39 5.52 10.19
C THR A 40 -3.13 4.84 9.04
N GLN A 41 -2.60 4.87 7.82
CA GLN A 41 -3.20 4.18 6.68
C GLN A 41 -3.05 2.67 6.75
N ILE A 42 -1.93 2.15 7.24
CA ILE A 42 -1.71 0.72 7.49
C ILE A 42 -2.77 0.19 8.47
N GLU A 43 -2.97 0.86 9.60
CA GLU A 43 -3.99 0.46 10.59
C GLU A 43 -5.42 0.47 10.02
N LYS A 44 -5.69 1.35 9.05
CA LYS A 44 -6.98 1.38 8.33
C LYS A 44 -7.06 0.28 7.27
N ALA A 45 -5.97 0.00 6.56
CA ALA A 45 -5.89 -1.04 5.54
C ALA A 45 -6.08 -2.43 6.15
N GLU A 46 -5.49 -2.69 7.33
CA GLU A 46 -5.68 -3.96 8.05
C GLU A 46 -7.15 -4.23 8.39
N LYS A 47 -7.97 -3.19 8.60
CA LYS A 47 -9.43 -3.36 8.81
C LYS A 47 -10.19 -3.78 7.55
N LEU A 48 -9.59 -3.59 6.37
CA LEU A 48 -10.14 -3.98 5.07
C LEU A 48 -9.64 -5.37 4.64
N ARG A 49 -8.66 -5.94 5.35
CA ARG A 49 -8.00 -7.19 4.99
C ARG A 49 -8.96 -8.38 5.13
N ILE A 50 -8.87 -9.30 4.18
CA ILE A 50 -9.55 -10.59 4.18
C ILE A 50 -8.50 -11.63 4.56
N THR A 51 -8.33 -11.86 5.86
CA THR A 51 -7.25 -12.70 6.40
C THR A 51 -7.34 -14.15 5.96
N GLU A 52 -8.54 -14.63 5.60
CA GLU A 52 -8.75 -15.98 5.08
C GLU A 52 -8.11 -16.22 3.71
N LEU A 53 -7.76 -15.14 3.00
CA LEU A 53 -7.11 -15.20 1.69
C LEU A 53 -5.62 -14.85 1.76
N ASP A 54 -5.06 -14.64 2.95
CA ASP A 54 -3.63 -14.35 3.07
C ASP A 54 -2.77 -15.44 2.42
N ASP A 55 -1.76 -14.99 1.67
CA ASP A 55 -0.81 -15.80 0.89
C ASP A 55 -1.45 -16.67 -0.21
N VAL A 56 -2.74 -16.46 -0.50
CA VAL A 56 -3.36 -16.99 -1.71
C VAL A 56 -2.85 -16.20 -2.92
N ILE A 57 -2.05 -16.87 -3.75
CA ILE A 57 -1.46 -16.29 -4.96
C ILE A 57 -2.57 -16.02 -5.99
N PRO A 58 -2.67 -14.80 -6.56
CA PRO A 58 -3.69 -14.48 -7.55
C PRO A 58 -3.49 -15.29 -8.85
N LEU A 59 -4.57 -15.85 -9.39
CA LEU A 59 -4.56 -16.59 -10.66
C LEU A 59 -4.57 -15.62 -11.85
N ILE A 60 -3.44 -14.96 -12.10
CA ILE A 60 -3.26 -13.96 -13.16
C ILE A 60 -2.34 -14.47 -14.27
N ASN A 61 -2.26 -13.73 -15.37
CA ASN A 61 -1.38 -14.02 -16.49
C ASN A 61 -0.09 -13.18 -16.43
N GLU A 62 0.54 -13.17 -15.25
CA GLU A 62 1.79 -12.47 -14.95
C GLU A 62 2.64 -13.34 -14.03
N ASP A 63 3.93 -13.01 -13.91
CA ASP A 63 4.85 -13.73 -13.03
C ASP A 63 4.50 -13.43 -11.57
N THR A 64 4.28 -14.49 -10.80
CA THR A 64 4.05 -14.45 -9.35
C THR A 64 5.09 -15.33 -8.66
N SER A 65 5.35 -15.10 -7.38
CA SER A 65 6.37 -15.85 -6.64
C SER A 65 5.86 -16.29 -5.28
N VAL A 66 6.06 -17.58 -4.97
CA VAL A 66 5.80 -18.14 -3.64
C VAL A 66 6.68 -17.54 -2.53
N ALA A 67 7.71 -16.78 -2.89
CA ALA A 67 8.59 -16.09 -1.94
C ALA A 67 8.03 -14.73 -1.50
N TYR A 68 6.94 -14.26 -2.09
CA TYR A 68 6.31 -12.98 -1.78
C TYR A 68 5.10 -13.15 -0.87
N VAL A 69 4.67 -12.03 -0.30
CA VAL A 69 3.53 -11.96 0.62
C VAL A 69 2.34 -11.40 -0.13
N TYR A 70 1.20 -12.07 -0.02
CA TYR A 70 -0.04 -11.71 -0.69
C TYR A 70 -1.12 -11.36 0.32
N ARG A 71 -1.62 -10.11 0.27
CA ARG A 71 -2.70 -9.65 1.14
C ARG A 71 -3.90 -9.23 0.33
N TRP A 72 -5.06 -9.71 0.73
CA TRP A 72 -6.31 -9.41 0.03
C TRP A 72 -7.14 -8.42 0.83
N TYR A 73 -7.75 -7.45 0.13
CA TYR A 73 -8.51 -6.37 0.70
C TYR A 73 -9.90 -6.29 0.06
N LYS A 74 -10.92 -6.12 0.88
CA LYS A 74 -12.28 -5.84 0.44
C LYS A 74 -12.46 -4.34 0.28
N LEU A 75 -12.68 -3.89 -0.95
CA LEU A 75 -12.87 -2.48 -1.29
C LEU A 75 -14.34 -2.23 -1.59
N THR A 76 -15.03 -1.45 -0.76
CA THR A 76 -16.45 -1.12 -1.00
C THR A 76 -16.63 0.16 -1.80
N ASN A 77 -15.59 1.00 -1.85
CA ASN A 77 -15.62 2.31 -2.50
C ASN A 77 -14.19 2.85 -2.74
N LYS A 78 -14.08 4.00 -3.41
CA LYS A 78 -12.80 4.66 -3.73
C LYS A 78 -11.96 5.07 -2.52
N LYS A 79 -12.58 5.40 -1.39
CA LYS A 79 -11.85 5.73 -0.16
C LYS A 79 -11.11 4.50 0.38
N ASP A 80 -11.72 3.33 0.32
CA ASP A 80 -11.09 2.07 0.74
C ASP A 80 -9.87 1.77 -0.14
N PHE A 81 -9.99 1.96 -1.46
CA PHE A 81 -8.87 1.83 -2.39
C PHE A 81 -7.70 2.76 -1.99
N LYS A 82 -7.99 4.06 -1.79
CA LYS A 82 -6.96 5.04 -1.39
C LYS A 82 -6.28 4.71 -0.07
N ILE A 83 -7.01 4.13 0.89
CA ILE A 83 -6.44 3.69 2.16
C ILE A 83 -5.37 2.62 1.91
N VAL A 84 -5.65 1.63 1.06
CA VAL A 84 -4.70 0.55 0.76
C VAL A 84 -3.53 1.06 -0.06
N ASP A 85 -3.80 1.86 -1.10
CA ASP A 85 -2.77 2.50 -1.95
C ASP A 85 -1.78 3.34 -1.10
N GLU A 86 -2.30 4.24 -0.26
CA GLU A 86 -1.46 5.07 0.62
C GLU A 86 -0.71 4.27 1.71
N ALA A 87 -1.19 3.08 2.09
CA ALA A 87 -0.51 2.24 3.07
C ALA A 87 0.78 1.62 2.51
N TYR A 88 0.76 1.23 1.22
CA TYR A 88 1.90 0.65 0.54
C TYR A 88 2.81 1.69 -0.11
N ASN A 89 2.26 2.83 -0.53
CA ASN A 89 2.91 4.03 -1.10
C ASN A 89 4.41 3.88 -1.40
N CYS A 90 4.71 3.10 -2.44
CA CYS A 90 6.06 2.76 -2.88
C CYS A 90 6.50 3.55 -4.13
N GLY A 91 5.81 4.66 -4.44
CA GLY A 91 6.11 5.50 -5.61
C GLY A 91 5.49 5.01 -6.93
N TRP A 92 4.68 3.95 -6.89
CA TRP A 92 3.90 3.44 -8.02
C TRP A 92 2.42 3.48 -7.66
N ASP A 93 1.60 4.05 -8.55
CA ASP A 93 0.16 4.11 -8.35
C ASP A 93 -0.45 2.72 -8.61
N PHE A 94 -1.20 2.20 -7.64
CA PHE A 94 -1.98 0.99 -7.86
C PHE A 94 -3.05 1.20 -8.93
N ALA A 95 -3.34 0.15 -9.69
CA ALA A 95 -4.45 0.15 -10.65
C ALA A 95 -5.79 0.21 -9.90
N GLU A 96 -6.50 1.34 -10.01
CA GLU A 96 -7.81 1.52 -9.38
C GLU A 96 -8.86 0.57 -9.99
N PRO A 97 -9.71 -0.09 -9.17
CA PRO A 97 -10.81 -0.90 -9.68
C PRO A 97 -11.80 -0.08 -10.51
N LEU A 98 -12.21 -0.62 -11.67
CA LEU A 98 -13.23 0.03 -12.52
C LEU A 98 -14.63 0.09 -11.88
N LYS A 99 -14.91 -0.81 -10.93
CA LYS A 99 -16.19 -0.93 -10.23
C LYS A 99 -15.98 -1.33 -8.77
N TYR A 100 -16.89 -0.88 -7.92
CA TYR A 100 -17.00 -1.30 -6.53
C TYR A 100 -18.36 -2.00 -6.29
N PRO A 101 -18.46 -2.92 -5.32
CA PRO A 101 -17.36 -3.45 -4.51
C PRO A 101 -16.37 -4.28 -5.35
N SER A 102 -15.12 -4.30 -4.91
CA SER A 102 -14.05 -5.09 -5.53
C SER A 102 -13.23 -5.77 -4.45
N ILE A 103 -12.47 -6.78 -4.85
CA ILE A 103 -11.45 -7.41 -4.02
C ILE A 103 -10.12 -7.22 -4.74
N MET A 104 -9.13 -6.72 -3.99
CA MET A 104 -7.79 -6.42 -4.49
C MET A 104 -6.77 -7.22 -3.69
N CYS A 105 -5.89 -7.92 -4.38
CA CYS A 105 -4.68 -8.50 -3.82
C CYS A 105 -3.54 -7.48 -3.93
N VAL A 106 -2.70 -7.40 -2.91
CA VAL A 106 -1.41 -6.70 -2.96
C VAL A 106 -0.31 -7.73 -2.76
N GLU A 107 0.60 -7.80 -3.73
CA GLU A 107 1.86 -8.53 -3.68
C GLU A 107 2.95 -7.62 -3.11
N SER A 108 3.75 -8.15 -2.19
CA SER A 108 4.86 -7.42 -1.58
C SER A 108 6.06 -8.32 -1.31
N TYR A 109 7.28 -7.79 -1.45
CA TYR A 109 8.53 -8.53 -1.26
C TYR A 109 8.83 -8.89 0.21
N SER A 110 8.10 -8.33 1.16
CA SER A 110 8.33 -8.54 2.59
C SER A 110 7.03 -8.61 3.35
N GLU A 111 7.05 -9.20 4.54
CA GLU A 111 5.91 -9.21 5.47
C GLU A 111 5.53 -7.80 5.96
N GLY A 112 6.22 -6.74 5.57
CA GLY A 112 5.84 -5.36 5.88
C GLY A 112 4.90 -4.74 4.86
N TYR A 113 4.56 -3.47 5.12
CA TYR A 113 4.00 -2.57 4.11
C TYR A 113 5.11 -1.83 3.36
N TYR A 114 6.35 -2.33 3.37
CA TYR A 114 7.54 -1.65 2.87
C TYR A 114 8.10 -2.31 1.61
N GLY A 115 8.73 -1.49 0.75
CA GLY A 115 9.31 -1.93 -0.52
C GLY A 115 8.32 -1.83 -1.67
N ASP A 116 8.73 -2.36 -2.82
CA ASP A 116 7.88 -2.39 -4.02
C ASP A 116 6.66 -3.29 -3.76
N ALA A 117 5.51 -2.83 -4.26
CA ALA A 117 4.25 -3.55 -4.17
C ALA A 117 3.49 -3.45 -5.48
N TYR A 118 2.76 -4.50 -5.81
CA TYR A 118 1.92 -4.58 -7.00
C TYR A 118 0.52 -5.00 -6.60
N ASN A 119 -0.49 -4.51 -7.32
CA ASN A 119 -1.88 -4.85 -7.03
C ASN A 119 -2.55 -5.61 -8.17
N TYR A 120 -3.40 -6.56 -7.80
CA TYR A 120 -4.15 -7.40 -8.73
C TYR A 120 -5.62 -7.46 -8.30
N LEU A 121 -6.55 -7.33 -9.25
CA LEU A 121 -7.97 -7.40 -8.93
C LEU A 121 -8.48 -8.83 -9.08
N LEU A 122 -9.42 -9.23 -8.22
CA LEU A 122 -10.10 -10.53 -8.36
C LEU A 122 -10.83 -10.66 -9.70
N SER A 123 -11.29 -9.54 -10.28
CA SER A 123 -11.86 -9.49 -11.63
C SER A 123 -10.86 -9.89 -12.71
N ASP A 124 -9.59 -9.60 -12.51
CA ASP A 124 -8.53 -9.91 -13.47
C ASP A 124 -8.17 -11.39 -13.37
N CYS A 125 -8.15 -11.92 -12.14
CA CYS A 125 -8.02 -13.36 -11.89
C CYS A 125 -9.13 -14.15 -12.61
N LYS A 126 -10.39 -13.71 -12.48
CA LYS A 126 -11.52 -14.32 -13.18
C LYS A 126 -11.33 -14.30 -14.70
N GLN A 127 -10.94 -13.15 -15.25
CA GLN A 127 -10.73 -13.00 -16.69
C GLN A 127 -9.59 -13.88 -17.22
N ALA A 128 -8.47 -13.94 -16.49
CA ALA A 128 -7.33 -14.79 -16.83
C ALA A 128 -7.72 -16.27 -16.85
N ALA A 129 -8.42 -16.75 -15.81
CA ALA A 129 -8.92 -18.12 -15.74
C ALA A 129 -9.89 -18.45 -16.89
N GLU A 130 -10.88 -17.58 -17.15
CA GLU A 130 -11.81 -17.77 -18.27
C GLU A 130 -11.09 -17.84 -19.61
N LYS A 131 -10.14 -16.93 -19.86
CA LYS A 131 -9.37 -16.88 -21.10
C LYS A 131 -8.56 -18.16 -21.30
N PHE A 132 -7.86 -18.61 -20.26
CA PHE A 132 -7.05 -19.83 -20.29
C PHE A 132 -7.87 -21.06 -20.71
N TRP A 133 -8.99 -21.30 -20.02
CA TRP A 133 -9.82 -22.48 -20.29
C TRP A 133 -10.56 -22.39 -21.64
N LYS A 134 -11.03 -21.20 -22.03
CA LYS A 134 -11.65 -20.99 -23.35
C LYS A 134 -10.65 -21.27 -24.49
N GLN A 135 -9.38 -20.91 -24.33
CA GLN A 135 -8.32 -21.24 -25.31
C GLN A 135 -8.12 -22.75 -25.49
N MET A 136 -8.42 -23.55 -24.46
CA MET A 136 -8.36 -25.01 -24.51
C MET A 136 -9.67 -25.65 -25.00
N GLY A 137 -10.64 -24.86 -25.47
CA GLY A 137 -11.92 -25.35 -26.01
C GLY A 137 -13.00 -25.61 -24.96
N TYR A 138 -12.77 -25.21 -23.70
CA TYR A 138 -13.76 -25.37 -22.64
C TYR A 138 -14.77 -24.21 -22.62
N LYS A 139 -16.02 -24.53 -22.33
CA LYS A 139 -17.01 -23.55 -21.89
C LYS A 139 -16.86 -23.35 -20.38
N VAL A 140 -16.62 -22.11 -19.96
CA VAL A 140 -16.41 -21.74 -18.56
C VAL A 140 -17.60 -20.92 -18.07
N THR A 141 -18.13 -21.30 -16.92
CA THR A 141 -19.11 -20.53 -16.16
C THR A 141 -18.59 -20.41 -14.73
N ILE A 142 -18.39 -19.17 -14.26
CA ILE A 142 -17.99 -18.89 -12.87
C ILE A 142 -19.10 -18.10 -12.22
N GLU A 143 -19.78 -18.75 -11.28
CA GLU A 143 -20.87 -18.24 -10.48
C GLU A 143 -20.42 -18.10 -9.03
N LYS A 144 -20.94 -17.08 -8.35
CA LYS A 144 -20.66 -16.88 -6.93
C LYS A 144 -21.62 -17.76 -6.14
N GLU A 145 -21.13 -18.46 -5.11
CA GLU A 145 -22.01 -19.17 -4.17
C GLU A 145 -22.87 -18.15 -3.39
N ASP A 146 -24.14 -18.50 -3.20
CA ASP A 146 -25.16 -17.71 -2.47
C ASP A 146 -24.96 -17.77 -0.95
#